data_AF-A0A7J4QFS0-F1
#
_entry.id   AF-A0A7J4QFS0-F1
#
_cell.length_a   1.000
_cell.length_b   1.000
_cell.length_c   1.000
_cell.angle_alpha   90.00
_cell.angle_beta   90.00
_cell.angle_gamma   90.00
#
_symmetry.space_group_name_H-M   'P 1'
#
loop_
_entity.id
_entity.type
_entity.pdbx_description
1 polymer ?
#
loop_
_entity_poly.entity_id
_entity_poly.type
_entity_poly.pdbx_seq_one_letter_code
_entity_poly.pdbx_strand_id
1 'polypeptide(L)'
;MDKKIHILIAKAHLGIAEEMHGKFKQEKDNDAKVAFRTVAAQNYFYAGISLLEAKLAESELHSYSHENRARLVIENARMFSKEVRELFDLVDRNLRNAVAYRAQNGKKYETLRRFALLASEEIR
;
A
#
# COMPACT_ATOMS: atom_id res chain seq x y z
N MET A 1 5.67 2.70 17.57
CA MET A 1 6.65 1.97 16.73
C MET A 1 7.44 3.01 15.95
N ASP A 2 8.78 2.90 15.89
CA ASP A 2 9.64 3.94 15.28
C ASP A 2 9.37 4.08 13.76
N LYS A 3 9.25 5.32 13.25
CA LYS A 3 9.20 5.66 11.82
C LYS A 3 10.19 4.83 10.99
N LYS A 4 11.40 4.61 11.50
CA LYS A 4 12.44 3.83 10.80
C LYS A 4 12.01 2.39 10.51
N ILE A 5 11.27 1.76 11.42
CA ILE A 5 10.77 0.39 11.26
C ILE A 5 9.72 0.36 10.14
N HIS A 6 8.81 1.33 10.12
CA HIS A 6 7.80 1.44 9.07
C HIS A 6 8.42 1.65 7.68
N ILE A 7 9.46 2.51 7.58
CA ILE A 7 10.20 2.71 6.33
C ILE A 7 10.92 1.43 5.90
N LEU A 8 11.55 0.70 6.83
CA LEU A 8 12.23 -0.55 6.53
C LEU A 8 11.26 -1.60 5.95
N ILE A 9 10.12 -1.79 6.61
CA ILE A 9 9.06 -2.71 6.16
C ILE A 9 8.51 -2.28 4.80
N ALA A 10 8.27 -0.97 4.61
CA ALA A 10 7.82 -0.42 3.33
C ALA A 10 8.80 -0.76 2.19
N LYS A 11 10.10 -0.56 2.41
CA LYS A 11 11.14 -0.86 1.42
C LYS A 11 11.21 -2.35 1.09
N ALA A 12 11.09 -3.22 2.08
CA ALA A 12 11.07 -4.67 1.87
C ALA A 12 9.88 -5.08 0.97
N HIS A 13 8.68 -4.61 1.29
CA HIS A 13 7.49 -4.86 0.47
C HIS A 13 7.60 -4.25 -0.93
N LEU A 14 8.09 -3.01 -1.06
CA LEU A 14 8.31 -2.39 -2.38
C LEU A 14 9.26 -3.21 -3.24
N GLY A 15 10.37 -3.70 -2.66
CA GLY A 15 11.31 -4.55 -3.39
C GLY A 15 10.64 -5.79 -3.98
N ILE A 16 9.84 -6.50 -3.18
CA ILE A 16 9.08 -7.66 -3.65
C ILE A 16 8.03 -7.25 -4.70
N ALA A 17 7.34 -6.13 -4.48
CA ALA A 17 6.32 -5.64 -5.41
C ALA A 17 6.90 -5.34 -6.79
N GLU A 18 8.04 -4.66 -6.86
CA GLU A 18 8.72 -4.32 -8.11
C GLU A 18 9.32 -5.56 -8.79
N GLU A 19 9.87 -6.52 -8.04
CA GLU A 19 10.32 -7.80 -8.59
C GLU A 19 9.17 -8.56 -9.27
N MET A 20 8.04 -8.69 -8.58
CA MET A 20 6.86 -9.36 -9.11
C MET A 20 6.21 -8.57 -10.25
N HIS A 21 6.26 -7.24 -10.20
CA HIS A 21 5.86 -6.39 -11.32
C HIS A 21 6.67 -6.68 -12.59
N GLY A 22 8.00 -6.78 -12.46
CA GLY A 22 8.89 -7.14 -13.56
C GLY A 22 8.52 -8.50 -14.17
N LYS A 23 8.33 -9.52 -13.33
CA LYS A 23 7.87 -10.86 -13.76
C LYS A 23 6.51 -10.80 -14.46
N PHE A 24 5.54 -10.10 -13.87
CA PHE A 24 4.22 -9.87 -14.45
C PHE A 24 4.27 -9.22 -15.85
N LYS A 25 5.17 -8.26 -16.07
CA LYS A 25 5.32 -7.57 -17.37
C LYS A 25 5.88 -8.46 -18.47
N GLN A 26 6.72 -9.42 -18.11
CA GLN A 26 7.43 -10.29 -19.05
C GLN A 26 6.70 -11.62 -19.29
N GLU A 27 5.82 -12.02 -18.37
CA GLU A 27 5.10 -13.29 -18.43
C GLU A 27 4.07 -13.34 -19.56
N LYS A 28 4.07 -14.48 -20.27
CA LYS A 28 3.15 -14.80 -21.37
C LYS A 28 2.05 -15.77 -20.94
N ASP A 29 2.32 -16.64 -19.96
CA ASP A 29 1.33 -17.53 -19.38
C ASP A 29 0.31 -16.75 -18.53
N ASN A 30 -0.98 -16.95 -18.80
CA ASN A 30 -2.04 -16.17 -18.16
C ASN A 30 -2.16 -16.45 -16.65
N ASP A 31 -1.99 -17.69 -16.23
CA ASP A 31 -2.16 -18.09 -14.83
C ASP A 31 -0.99 -17.59 -13.98
N ALA A 32 0.25 -17.76 -14.47
CA ALA A 32 1.44 -17.18 -13.87
C ALA A 32 1.36 -15.65 -13.82
N LYS A 33 0.86 -15.01 -14.87
CA LYS A 33 0.67 -13.55 -14.91
C LYS A 33 -0.33 -13.08 -13.85
N VAL A 34 -1.43 -13.80 -13.66
CA VAL A 34 -2.41 -13.50 -12.59
C VAL A 34 -1.77 -13.67 -11.21
N ALA A 35 -0.96 -14.72 -11.01
CA ALA A 35 -0.25 -14.94 -9.75
C ALA A 35 0.74 -13.81 -9.45
N PHE A 36 1.63 -13.45 -10.38
CA PHE A 36 2.59 -12.36 -10.19
C PHE A 36 1.91 -11.02 -9.93
N ARG A 37 0.86 -10.69 -10.69
CA ARG A 37 0.07 -9.46 -10.47
C ARG A 37 -0.54 -9.42 -9.08
N THR A 38 -1.01 -10.56 -8.59
CA THR A 38 -1.62 -10.68 -7.26
C THR A 38 -0.60 -10.47 -6.15
N VAL A 39 0.57 -11.10 -6.25
CA VAL A 39 1.66 -10.94 -5.27
C VAL A 39 2.18 -9.49 -5.30
N ALA A 40 2.35 -8.90 -6.49
CA ALA A 40 2.74 -7.50 -6.63
C ALA A 40 1.72 -6.57 -5.96
N ALA A 41 0.43 -6.74 -6.26
CA ALA A 41 -0.65 -5.94 -5.68
C ALA A 41 -0.66 -6.00 -4.14
N GLN A 42 -0.52 -7.20 -3.57
CA GLN A 42 -0.49 -7.38 -2.12
C GLN A 42 0.71 -6.67 -1.48
N ASN A 43 1.88 -6.73 -2.11
CA ASN A 43 3.07 -6.05 -1.59
C ASN A 43 3.00 -4.53 -1.75
N TYR A 44 2.44 -4.02 -2.85
CA TYR A 44 2.14 -2.58 -2.96
C TYR A 44 1.19 -2.10 -1.87
N PHE A 45 0.15 -2.87 -1.54
CA PHE A 45 -0.74 -2.53 -0.43
C PHE A 45 0.02 -2.38 0.89
N TYR A 46 0.79 -3.39 1.31
CA TYR A 46 1.52 -3.35 2.58
C TYR A 46 2.61 -2.28 2.60
N ALA A 47 3.26 -2.04 1.46
CA ALA A 47 4.19 -0.93 1.30
C ALA A 47 3.50 0.41 1.55
N GLY A 48 2.39 0.70 0.84
CA GLY A 48 1.66 1.95 0.98
C GLY A 48 1.11 2.18 2.39
N ILE A 49 0.60 1.12 3.03
CA ILE A 49 0.18 1.19 4.44
C ILE A 49 1.36 1.52 5.36
N SER A 50 2.51 0.86 5.18
CA SER A 50 3.69 1.12 6.00
C SER A 50 4.24 2.54 5.80
N LEU A 51 4.14 3.08 4.59
CA LEU A 51 4.50 4.48 4.31
C LEU A 51 3.54 5.47 4.99
N LEU A 52 2.24 5.21 4.97
CA LEU A 52 1.28 6.02 5.75
C LEU A 52 1.60 5.99 7.25
N GLU A 53 1.89 4.82 7.81
CA GLU A 53 2.28 4.70 9.23
C GLU A 53 3.59 5.44 9.52
N ALA A 54 4.56 5.40 8.60
CA ALA A 54 5.78 6.18 8.73
C ALA A 54 5.48 7.69 8.78
N LYS A 55 4.50 8.16 8.00
CA LYS A 55 4.08 9.58 7.99
C LYS A 55 3.40 9.96 9.29
N LEU A 56 2.48 9.12 9.79
CA LEU A 56 1.84 9.31 11.08
C LEU A 56 2.86 9.35 12.22
N ALA A 57 3.86 8.46 12.17
CA ALA A 57 4.92 8.39 13.15
C ALA A 57 5.82 9.66 13.18
N GLU A 58 5.87 10.47 12.11
CA GLU A 58 6.55 11.78 12.13
C GLU A 58 5.91 12.75 13.13
N SER A 59 4.61 12.56 13.41
CA SER A 59 3.84 13.36 14.36
C SER A 59 3.50 12.58 15.63
N GLU A 60 4.29 11.54 15.95
CA GLU A 60 4.09 10.67 17.11
C GLU A 60 2.70 9.97 17.14
N LEU A 61 2.05 9.87 15.99
CA LEU A 61 0.76 9.19 15.84
C LEU A 61 0.99 7.70 15.50
N HIS A 62 0.23 6.84 16.15
CA HIS A 62 0.29 5.40 15.95
C HIS A 62 -1.11 4.82 15.80
N SER A 63 -1.33 4.05 14.73
CA SER A 63 -2.66 3.51 14.45
C SER A 63 -2.99 2.31 15.35
N TYR A 64 -2.09 1.34 15.52
CA TYR A 64 -2.33 0.05 16.20
C TYR A 64 -3.43 -0.85 15.60
N SER A 65 -4.42 -0.29 14.92
CA SER A 65 -5.49 -0.98 14.19
C SER A 65 -5.83 -0.27 12.89
N HIS A 66 -6.61 -0.95 12.05
CA HIS A 66 -7.08 -0.40 10.77
C HIS A 66 -8.07 0.74 10.99
N GLU A 67 -9.03 0.55 11.88
CA GLU A 67 -10.09 1.51 12.19
C GLU A 67 -9.48 2.81 12.72
N ASN A 68 -8.47 2.70 13.58
CA ASN A 68 -7.76 3.87 14.09
C ASN A 68 -6.87 4.51 13.02
N ARG A 69 -6.28 3.74 12.08
CA ARG A 69 -5.56 4.31 10.94
C ARG A 69 -6.47 5.17 10.08
N ALA A 70 -7.66 4.66 9.74
CA ALA A 70 -8.64 5.40 8.97
C ALA A 70 -9.02 6.71 9.67
N ARG A 71 -9.31 6.62 10.98
CA ARG A 71 -9.61 7.79 11.80
C ARG A 71 -8.45 8.81 11.79
N LEU A 72 -7.21 8.36 12.02
CA LEU A 72 -6.04 9.23 12.06
C LEU A 72 -5.77 9.90 10.71
N VAL A 73 -5.93 9.19 9.59
CA VAL A 73 -5.77 9.78 8.26
C VAL A 73 -6.82 10.86 7.99
N ILE A 74 -8.06 10.69 8.48
CA ILE A 74 -9.13 11.68 8.35
C ILE A 74 -8.87 12.90 9.24
N GLU A 75 -8.58 12.67 10.52
CA GLU A 75 -8.31 13.74 11.51
C GLU A 75 -7.07 14.55 11.13
N ASN A 76 -6.10 13.91 10.47
CA ASN A 76 -4.85 14.52 10.06
C ASN A 76 -4.73 14.66 8.54
N ALA A 77 -5.85 14.90 7.86
CA ALA A 77 -5.91 14.94 6.39
C ALA A 77 -4.93 15.93 5.73
N ARG A 78 -4.47 16.95 6.46
CA ARG A 78 -3.49 17.93 5.97
C ARG A 78 -2.06 17.38 5.89
N MET A 79 -1.77 16.25 6.55
CA MET A 79 -0.46 15.58 6.49
C MET A 79 -0.22 14.83 5.18
N PHE A 80 -1.26 14.64 4.38
CA PHE A 80 -1.24 13.82 3.18
C PHE A 80 -1.77 14.62 1.99
N SER A 81 -1.20 14.40 0.82
CA SER A 81 -1.79 14.90 -0.41
C SER A 81 -3.23 14.41 -0.58
N LYS A 82 -4.05 15.21 -1.28
CA LYS A 82 -5.43 14.84 -1.61
C LYS A 82 -5.50 13.49 -2.31
N GLU A 83 -4.57 13.23 -3.23
CA GLU A 83 -4.53 12.02 -4.03
C GLU A 83 -4.23 10.77 -3.19
N VAL A 84 -3.26 10.85 -2.25
CA VAL A 84 -2.99 9.74 -1.32
C VAL A 84 -4.21 9.44 -0.46
N ARG A 85 -4.95 10.45 -0.01
CA ARG A 85 -6.17 10.25 0.80
C ARG A 85 -7.29 9.59 0.00
N GLU A 86 -7.51 10.02 -1.24
CA GLU A 86 -8.54 9.43 -2.11
C GLU A 86 -8.23 7.96 -2.44
N LEU A 87 -6.95 7.65 -2.73
CA LEU A 87 -6.53 6.28 -2.96
C LEU A 87 -6.58 5.43 -1.69
N PHE A 88 -6.18 5.98 -0.54
CA PHE A 88 -6.29 5.30 0.74
C PHE A 88 -7.76 4.98 1.06
N ASP A 89 -8.69 5.91 0.88
CA ASP A 89 -10.12 5.65 1.13
C ASP A 89 -10.67 4.53 0.24
N LEU A 90 -10.28 4.53 -1.04
CA LEU A 90 -10.64 3.49 -2.00
C LEU A 90 -10.05 2.12 -1.64
N VAL A 91 -8.87 2.09 -0.99
CA VAL A 91 -8.13 0.88 -0.62
C VAL A 91 -8.51 0.36 0.77
N ASP A 92 -8.78 1.24 1.73
CA ASP A 92 -9.05 0.87 3.12
C ASP A 92 -10.53 0.55 3.33
N ARG A 93 -11.46 1.37 2.82
CA ARG A 93 -12.91 1.16 3.02
C ARG A 93 -13.52 0.10 2.11
N ASN A 94 -13.07 0.01 0.86
CA ASN A 94 -13.68 -0.89 -0.13
C ASN A 94 -12.88 -2.19 -0.36
N LEU A 95 -11.61 -2.28 0.07
CA LEU A 95 -10.72 -3.37 -0.35
C LEU A 95 -10.15 -4.23 0.77
N ARG A 96 -10.48 -3.99 2.06
CA ARG A 96 -9.98 -4.86 3.15
C ARG A 96 -10.37 -6.33 2.99
N ASN A 97 -11.63 -6.62 2.65
CA ASN A 97 -12.05 -8.00 2.40
C ASN A 97 -11.43 -8.55 1.11
N ALA A 98 -11.27 -7.71 0.08
CA ALA A 98 -10.61 -8.09 -1.17
C ALA A 98 -9.13 -8.41 -0.98
N VAL A 99 -8.45 -7.75 -0.03
CA VAL A 99 -7.02 -7.99 0.28
C VAL A 99 -6.75 -9.37 0.85
N ALA A 100 -7.68 -9.90 1.65
CA ALA A 100 -7.65 -11.31 2.06
C ALA A 100 -7.90 -12.26 0.88
N TYR A 101 -8.71 -11.87 -0.11
CA TYR A 101 -9.00 -12.65 -1.31
C TYR A 101 -8.02 -12.33 -2.45
N ARG A 102 -6.85 -12.97 -2.43
CA ARG A 102 -5.76 -12.89 -3.43
C ARG A 102 -6.22 -12.53 -4.87
N ALA A 103 -7.23 -13.21 -5.41
CA ALA A 103 -7.75 -12.96 -6.77
C ALA A 103 -8.35 -11.55 -6.99
N GLN A 104 -8.99 -10.95 -5.99
CA GLN A 104 -9.61 -9.62 -6.10
C GLN A 104 -8.56 -8.49 -6.06
N ASN A 105 -7.44 -8.69 -5.35
CA ASN A 105 -6.33 -7.73 -5.33
C ASN A 105 -5.66 -7.53 -6.68
N GLY A 106 -5.49 -8.62 -7.43
CA GLY A 106 -4.92 -8.55 -8.77
C GLY A 106 -5.70 -7.59 -9.68
N LYS A 107 -7.02 -7.45 -9.49
CA LYS A 107 -7.85 -6.49 -10.26
C LYS A 107 -7.61 -5.04 -9.87
N LYS A 108 -7.08 -4.77 -8.67
CA LYS A 108 -6.79 -3.44 -8.13
C LYS A 108 -5.30 -3.09 -8.17
N TYR A 109 -4.53 -3.91 -8.86
CA TYR A 109 -3.08 -3.77 -9.02
C TYR A 109 -2.63 -2.33 -9.34
N GLU A 110 -3.20 -1.68 -10.35
CA GLU A 110 -2.78 -0.33 -10.76
C GLU A 110 -3.06 0.71 -9.67
N THR A 111 -4.22 0.61 -8.99
CA THR A 111 -4.57 1.47 -7.87
C THR A 111 -3.60 1.29 -6.71
N LEU A 112 -3.31 0.05 -6.32
CA LEU A 112 -2.42 -0.27 -5.21
C LEU A 112 -0.98 0.17 -5.51
N ARG A 113 -0.52 -0.05 -6.75
CA ARG A 113 0.78 0.43 -7.21
C ARG A 113 0.86 1.95 -7.12
N ARG A 114 -0.11 2.67 -7.70
CA ARG A 114 -0.15 4.14 -7.65
C ARG A 114 -0.17 4.65 -6.21
N PHE A 115 -0.99 4.05 -5.36
CA PHE A 115 -1.05 4.38 -3.93
C PHE A 115 0.32 4.24 -3.25
N ALA A 116 1.00 3.11 -3.43
CA ALA A 116 2.30 2.86 -2.82
C ALA A 116 3.38 3.84 -3.30
N LEU A 117 3.37 4.16 -4.60
CA LEU A 117 4.32 5.11 -5.18
C LEU A 117 4.11 6.53 -4.65
N LEU A 118 2.87 7.01 -4.61
CA LEU A 118 2.56 8.34 -4.07
C LEU A 118 2.82 8.43 -2.56
N ALA A 119 2.43 7.40 -1.80
CA ALA A 119 2.73 7.35 -0.37
C ALA A 119 4.25 7.37 -0.10
N SER A 120 5.07 6.87 -1.03
CA SER A 120 6.53 6.90 -0.93
C SER A 120 7.08 8.32 -1.09
N GLU A 121 6.41 9.16 -1.88
CA GLU A 121 6.78 10.56 -2.09
C GLU A 121 6.48 11.43 -0.86
N GLU A 122 5.47 11.07 -0.05
CA GLU A 122 5.13 11.77 1.20
C GLU A 122 6.19 11.66 2.30
N ILE A 123 7.10 10.69 2.18
CA ILE A 123 8.16 10.34 3.16
C ILE A 123 9.54 10.83 2.71
N ARG A 124 9.66 11.44 1.53
CA ARG A 124 10.92 11.98 1.01
C ARG A 124 11.41 13.21 1.76
#